data_AF-A0A935SIZ3-F1
#
_entry.id   AF-A0A935SIZ3-F1
#
_cell.length_a   1.000
_cell.length_b   1.000
_cell.length_c   1.000
_cell.angle_alpha   90.00
_cell.angle_beta   90.00
_cell.angle_gamma   90.00
#
_symmetry.space_group_name_H-M   'P 1'
#
loop_
_entity.id
_entity.type
_entity.pdbx_description
1 polymer ?
#
loop_
_entity_poly.entity_id
_entity_poly.type
_entity_poly.pdbx_seq_one_letter_code
_entity_poly.pdbx_strand_id
1 'polypeptide(L)'
;MIKPHDSLATFYWYKEVITDPYQVIAAFFDHGDIAHYRKLVKGMLLHVCSNKIFYKNAPGNLLFEYKMLESLIRAADVIRKGKTKKHYAIPKEDLFNKKWYCSRHDTCG
;
A
#
# COMPACT_ATOMS: atom_id res chain seq x y z
N MET A 1 -26.60 -8.99 -0.44
CA MET A 1 -25.78 -9.15 -1.66
C MET A 1 -24.87 -7.94 -1.79
N ILE A 2 -23.56 -8.12 -1.61
CA ILE A 2 -22.56 -7.04 -1.71
C ILE A 2 -22.24 -6.84 -3.20
N LYS A 3 -22.39 -5.61 -3.72
CA LYS A 3 -22.04 -5.31 -5.11
C LYS A 3 -20.51 -5.37 -5.28
N PRO A 4 -19.98 -6.04 -6.31
CA PRO A 4 -18.55 -6.30 -6.47
C PRO A 4 -17.69 -5.04 -6.74
N HIS A 5 -18.30 -3.86 -6.87
CA HIS A 5 -17.59 -2.60 -7.14
C HIS A 5 -17.29 -1.76 -5.88
N ASP A 6 -17.94 -2.05 -4.74
CA ASP A 6 -17.85 -1.23 -3.51
C ASP A 6 -17.06 -1.90 -2.38
N SER A 7 -16.60 -3.13 -2.54
CA SER A 7 -15.76 -3.76 -1.52
C SER A 7 -14.33 -3.20 -1.60
N LEU A 8 -13.68 -3.01 -0.46
CA LEU A 8 -12.24 -2.70 -0.37
C LEU A 8 -11.35 -3.85 -0.91
N ALA A 9 -11.94 -4.86 -1.57
CA ALA A 9 -11.30 -5.99 -2.23
C ALA A 9 -10.35 -6.80 -1.33
N THR A 10 -10.66 -6.85 -0.03
CA THR A 10 -9.83 -7.51 0.99
C THR A 10 -9.86 -9.02 0.94
N PHE A 11 -10.89 -9.62 0.32
CA PHE A 11 -11.10 -11.07 0.24
C PHE A 11 -9.92 -11.88 -0.34
N TYR A 12 -9.07 -11.25 -1.16
CA TYR A 12 -7.93 -11.92 -1.78
C TYR A 12 -6.70 -12.06 -0.87
N TRP A 13 -6.63 -11.29 0.21
CA TRP A 13 -5.45 -11.25 1.08
C TRP A 13 -5.78 -11.23 2.57
N TYR A 14 -7.03 -10.96 2.92
CA TYR A 14 -7.57 -11.01 4.25
C TYR A 14 -8.69 -12.05 4.29
N LYS A 15 -8.74 -12.86 5.36
CA LYS A 15 -9.71 -13.95 5.50
C LYS A 15 -11.17 -13.47 5.53
N GLU A 16 -11.38 -12.19 5.80
CA GLU A 16 -12.71 -11.58 5.98
C GLU A 16 -12.89 -10.34 5.10
N VAL A 17 -14.15 -9.99 4.83
CA VAL A 17 -14.48 -8.76 4.11
C VAL A 17 -14.48 -7.60 5.10
N ILE A 18 -13.43 -6.79 5.05
CA ILE A 18 -13.35 -5.54 5.81
C ILE A 18 -14.15 -4.44 5.09
N THR A 19 -15.07 -3.80 5.80
CA THR A 19 -15.86 -2.65 5.29
C THR A 19 -15.34 -1.30 5.76
N ASP A 20 -14.68 -1.25 6.93
CA ASP A 20 -14.10 -0.02 7.46
C ASP A 20 -12.72 0.25 6.83
N PRO A 21 -12.52 1.38 6.12
CA PRO A 21 -11.24 1.70 5.50
C PRO A 21 -10.10 1.89 6.52
N TYR A 22 -10.39 2.28 7.76
CA TYR A 22 -9.35 2.35 8.80
C TYR A 22 -8.88 0.97 9.24
N GLN A 23 -9.80 -0.01 9.30
CA GLN A 23 -9.44 -1.41 9.57
C GLN A 23 -8.64 -2.02 8.42
N VAL A 24 -8.87 -1.61 7.16
CA VAL A 24 -8.03 -2.04 6.04
C VAL A 24 -6.59 -1.55 6.19
N ILE A 25 -6.39 -0.30 6.64
CA ILE A 25 -5.04 0.21 6.92
C ILE A 25 -4.40 -0.56 8.08
N ALA A 26 -5.15 -0.84 9.15
CA ALA A 26 -4.65 -1.62 10.28
C ALA A 26 -4.24 -3.04 9.84
N ALA A 27 -5.11 -3.75 9.11
CA ALA A 27 -4.84 -5.08 8.57
C ALA A 27 -3.65 -5.09 7.59
N PHE A 28 -3.47 -4.02 6.81
CA PHE A 28 -2.30 -3.87 5.96
C PHE A 28 -1.01 -3.80 6.78
N PHE A 29 -0.97 -3.02 7.85
CA PHE A 29 0.22 -2.94 8.72
C PHE A 29 0.42 -4.14 9.64
N ASP A 30 -0.59 -4.99 9.82
CA ASP A 30 -0.45 -6.29 10.48
C ASP A 30 0.40 -7.28 9.66
N HIS A 31 0.34 -7.18 8.32
CA HIS A 31 1.09 -8.05 7.41
C HIS A 31 2.55 -7.62 7.20
N GLY A 32 2.91 -6.40 7.58
CA GLY A 32 4.25 -5.88 7.37
C GLY A 32 4.43 -4.43 7.79
N ASP A 33 5.69 -4.03 7.99
CA ASP A 33 6.03 -2.65 8.32
C ASP A 33 6.24 -1.78 7.07
N ILE A 34 6.35 -0.46 7.27
CA ILE A 34 6.60 0.52 6.20
C ILE A 34 7.89 0.19 5.42
N ALA A 35 8.93 -0.33 6.09
CA ALA A 35 10.20 -0.64 5.45
C ALA A 35 10.07 -1.83 4.50
N HIS A 36 9.29 -2.85 4.87
CA HIS A 36 8.92 -3.98 4.05
C HIS A 36 8.18 -3.50 2.79
N TYR A 37 7.12 -2.71 2.97
CA TYR A 37 6.34 -2.21 1.83
C TYR A 37 7.12 -1.29 0.91
N ARG A 38 8.03 -0.47 1.45
CA ARG A 38 8.93 0.35 0.63
C ARG A 38 9.83 -0.51 -0.25
N LYS A 39 10.39 -1.60 0.27
CA LYS A 39 11.21 -2.53 -0.52
C LYS A 39 10.38 -3.23 -1.58
N LEU A 40 9.17 -3.66 -1.24
CA LEU A 40 8.23 -4.31 -2.12
C LEU A 40 7.84 -3.41 -3.29
N VAL A 41 7.38 -2.18 -3.03
CA VAL A 41 7.01 -1.21 -4.07
C VAL A 41 8.21 -0.87 -4.96
N LYS A 42 9.39 -0.63 -4.38
CA LYS A 42 10.62 -0.40 -5.16
C LYS A 42 10.97 -1.60 -6.03
N GLY A 43 10.88 -2.81 -5.49
CA GLY A 43 11.17 -4.04 -6.23
C GLY A 43 10.23 -4.25 -7.41
N MET A 44 8.92 -4.02 -7.20
CA MET A 44 7.91 -4.05 -8.26
C MET A 44 8.22 -3.03 -9.35
N LEU A 45 8.47 -1.77 -9.00
CA LEU A 45 8.78 -0.71 -9.97
C LEU A 45 10.04 -1.01 -10.78
N LEU A 46 11.11 -1.45 -10.12
CA LEU A 46 12.36 -1.82 -10.79
C LEU A 46 12.15 -2.97 -11.77
N HIS A 47 11.28 -3.93 -11.43
CA HIS A 47 10.97 -5.04 -12.33
C HIS A 47 10.09 -4.64 -13.50
N VAL A 48 9.08 -3.79 -13.30
CA VAL A 48 8.24 -3.26 -14.39
C VAL A 48 9.08 -2.47 -15.39
N CYS A 49 10.09 -1.74 -14.91
CA CYS A 49 11.05 -1.04 -15.76
C CYS A 49 12.08 -1.98 -16.43
N SER A 50 12.07 -3.27 -16.12
CA SER A 50 12.97 -4.26 -16.71
C SER A 50 12.21 -5.17 -17.66
N ASN A 51 12.81 -5.55 -18.80
CA ASN A 51 12.25 -6.58 -19.69
C ASN A 51 12.40 -8.01 -19.12
N LYS A 52 12.46 -8.16 -17.79
CA LYS A 52 12.67 -9.46 -17.12
C LYS A 52 11.36 -9.94 -16.51
N ILE A 53 11.11 -11.24 -16.64
CA ILE A 53 10.00 -11.91 -15.96
C ILE A 53 10.24 -11.82 -14.45
N PHE A 54 9.21 -11.44 -13.70
CA PHE A 54 9.25 -11.38 -12.24
C PHE A 54 9.28 -12.79 -11.64
N TYR A 55 10.48 -13.32 -11.43
CA TYR A 55 10.69 -14.58 -10.72
C TYR A 55 10.76 -14.34 -9.21
N LYS A 56 9.60 -14.36 -8.54
CA LYS A 56 9.55 -14.64 -7.09
C LYS A 56 9.37 -16.15 -6.89
N ASN A 57 9.84 -16.65 -5.73
CA ASN A 57 9.73 -18.05 -5.33
C ASN A 57 8.31 -18.65 -5.45
N ALA A 58 7.26 -17.79 -5.43
CA ALA A 58 5.90 -18.18 -5.79
C ALA A 58 5.19 -17.00 -6.52
N PRO A 59 4.57 -17.23 -7.70
CA PRO A 59 3.86 -16.18 -8.44
C PRO A 59 2.63 -15.66 -7.68
N GLY A 60 2.02 -16.48 -6.82
CA GLY A 60 0.91 -16.08 -5.95
C GLY A 60 1.25 -14.92 -5.00
N ASN A 61 2.52 -14.79 -4.60
CA ASN A 61 2.95 -13.72 -3.70
C ASN A 61 2.84 -12.35 -4.38
N LEU A 62 3.08 -12.27 -5.69
CA LEU A 62 2.96 -10.99 -6.42
C LEU A 62 1.51 -10.52 -6.48
N LEU A 63 0.59 -11.44 -6.79
CA LEU A 63 -0.84 -11.13 -6.83
C LEU A 63 -1.36 -10.73 -5.43
N PHE A 64 -0.93 -11.44 -4.39
CA PHE A 64 -1.24 -11.11 -3.00
C PHE A 64 -0.79 -9.70 -2.63
N GLU A 65 0.48 -9.37 -2.90
CA GLU A 65 1.07 -8.06 -2.61
C GLU A 65 0.39 -6.94 -3.41
N TYR A 66 0.06 -7.19 -4.67
CA TYR A 66 -0.71 -6.26 -5.50
C TYR A 66 -2.10 -6.00 -4.91
N LYS A 67 -2.82 -7.05 -4.50
CA LYS A 67 -4.16 -6.92 -3.92
C LYS A 67 -4.15 -6.19 -2.58
N MET A 68 -3.14 -6.42 -1.74
CA MET A 68 -2.94 -5.64 -0.52
C MET A 68 -2.76 -4.15 -0.81
N LEU A 69 -1.87 -3.80 -1.74
CA LEU A 69 -1.64 -2.41 -2.14
C LEU A 69 -2.88 -1.76 -2.76
N GLU A 70 -3.61 -2.50 -3.60
CA GLU A 70 -4.86 -2.04 -4.22
C GLU A 70 -5.91 -1.71 -3.13
N SER A 71 -6.10 -2.59 -2.14
CA SER A 71 -6.99 -2.36 -1.01
C SER A 71 -6.59 -1.16 -0.17
N LEU A 72 -5.30 -0.97 0.10
CA LEU A 72 -4.78 0.18 0.82
C LEU A 72 -5.09 1.50 0.09
N ILE A 73 -4.83 1.55 -1.23
CA ILE A 73 -5.09 2.74 -2.06
C ILE A 73 -6.59 3.06 -2.08
N ARG A 74 -7.45 2.05 -2.21
CA ARG A 74 -8.92 2.22 -2.16
C ARG A 74 -9.38 2.72 -0.80
N ALA A 75 -8.87 2.15 0.30
CA ALA A 75 -9.20 2.60 1.65
C ALA A 75 -8.79 4.05 1.88
N ALA A 76 -7.57 4.42 1.46
CA ALA A 76 -7.09 5.78 1.51
C ALA A 76 -7.95 6.75 0.67
N ASP A 77 -8.41 6.32 -0.52
CA ASP A 77 -9.30 7.12 -1.37
C ASP A 77 -10.68 7.34 -0.74
N VAL A 78 -11.25 6.32 -0.10
CA VAL A 78 -12.52 6.43 0.64
C VAL A 78 -12.37 7.41 1.80
N ILE A 79 -11.31 7.28 2.62
CA ILE A 79 -11.03 8.21 3.72
C ILE A 79 -10.85 9.64 3.20
N ARG A 80 -10.14 9.79 2.08
CA ARG A 80 -9.91 11.09 1.44
C ARG A 80 -11.22 11.75 1.00
N LYS A 81 -12.15 10.99 0.41
CA LYS A 81 -13.47 11.48 -0.04
C LYS A 81 -14.42 11.77 1.13
N GLY A 82 -14.34 11.01 2.22
CA GLY A 82 -15.18 11.19 3.40
C GLY A 82 -14.79 12.37 4.30
N LYS A 83 -13.57 12.90 4.18
CA LYS A 83 -13.13 14.09 4.93
C LYS A 83 -13.52 15.37 4.18
N THR A 84 -14.44 16.15 4.74
CA THR A 84 -14.73 17.51 4.28
C THR A 84 -13.51 18.42 4.56
N LYS A 85 -12.72 18.70 3.52
CA LYS A 85 -11.84 19.89 3.40
C LYS A 85 -10.73 20.12 4.46
N LYS A 86 -9.93 19.10 4.80
CA LYS A 86 -8.54 19.34 5.23
C LYS A 86 -7.61 18.37 4.51
N HIS A 87 -7.37 18.67 3.24
CA HIS A 87 -6.29 18.01 2.51
C HIS A 87 -4.98 18.54 3.08
N TYR A 88 -4.21 17.67 3.73
CA TYR A 88 -2.78 17.91 3.86
C TYR A 88 -2.22 17.71 2.45
N ALA A 89 -2.28 18.77 1.64
CA ALA A 89 -1.57 18.79 0.38
C ALA A 89 -0.09 18.73 0.74
N ILE A 90 0.51 17.55 0.60
CA ILE A 90 1.96 17.40 0.72
C ILE A 90 2.51 18.07 -0.54
N PRO A 91 3.26 19.18 -0.41
CA PRO A 91 3.89 19.81 -1.56
C PRO A 91 4.75 18.78 -2.33
N LYS A 92 4.90 18.91 -3.65
CA LYS A 92 5.69 17.94 -4.43
C LYS A 92 7.12 17.84 -3.93
N GLU A 93 7.66 18.94 -3.44
CA GLU A 93 8.95 19.08 -2.79
C GLU A 93 9.05 18.29 -1.48
N ASP A 94 7.94 18.09 -0.76
CA ASP A 94 7.89 17.26 0.45
C ASP A 94 7.62 15.79 0.18
N LEU A 95 7.16 15.44 -1.04
CA LEU A 95 6.84 14.06 -1.40
C LEU A 95 8.04 13.13 -1.27
N PHE A 96 9.27 13.64 -1.47
CA PHE A 96 10.52 12.88 -1.31
C PHE A 96 11.40 13.41 -0.17
N ASN A 97 10.83 14.21 0.74
CA ASN A 97 11.58 14.78 1.85
C ASN A 97 12.06 13.67 2.79
N LYS A 98 13.40 13.47 2.81
CA LYS A 98 14.10 12.43 3.56
C LYS A 98 13.70 12.36 5.04
N LYS A 99 13.28 13.46 5.67
CA LYS A 99 12.84 13.48 7.07
C LYS A 99 11.65 12.53 7.33
N TRP A 100 10.81 12.31 6.32
CA TRP A 100 9.65 11.40 6.41
C TRP A 100 10.01 9.96 6.03
N TYR A 101 11.25 9.70 5.64
CA TYR A 101 11.74 8.39 5.21
C TYR A 101 12.85 7.91 6.14
N CYS A 102 12.54 7.05 7.10
CA CYS A 102 13.59 6.38 7.86
C CYS A 102 14.42 5.47 6.92
N SER A 103 15.68 5.84 6.70
CA SER A 103 16.72 4.96 6.15
C SER A 103 17.47 4.35 7.33
N ARG A 104 17.76 3.05 7.28
CA ARG A 104 18.68 2.40 8.23
C ARG A 104 20.11 2.97 8.21
N HIS A 105 20.41 3.82 7.22
CA HIS A 105 21.72 4.43 7.00
C HIS A 105 21.80 5.91 7.38
N ASP A 106 20.70 6.53 7.82
CA ASP A 106 20.78 7.91 8.32
C ASP A 106 21.15 7.81 9.81
N THR A 107 22.45 7.91 10.08
CA THR A 107 22.99 8.10 11.43
C THR A 107 22.31 9.31 12.05
N CYS A 108 21.68 9.11 13.21
CA CYS A 108 21.30 10.21 14.09
C CYS A 108 22.56 11.04 14.37
N GLY A 109 22.56 12.29 13.90
CA GLY A 109 23.50 13.35 14.23
C GLY A 109 22.72 14.63 14.41
#